data_AF-A0A1B5DV40-F1
#
_entry.id   AF-A0A1B5DV40-F1
#
_cell.length_a   1.000
_cell.length_b   1.000
_cell.length_c   1.000
_cell.angle_alpha   90.00
_cell.angle_beta   90.00
_cell.angle_gamma   90.00
#
_symmetry.space_group_name_H-M   'P 1'
#
loop_
_entity.id
_entity.type
_entity.pdbx_description
1 polymer ?
#
loop_
_entity_poly.entity_id
_entity_poly.type
_entity_poly.pdbx_seq_one_letter_code
_entity_poly.pdbx_strand_id
1 'polypeptide(L)'
;MLERCKNARERWGGVHTLIDKWLDARRKLVLAFDELGAEPGALAEKREPLQDFCVVLVDYVSAGHLSIYTQLTKEAEAFEDKRGLEFAETLYPRIDVITEKLLAFNDLCDEGECVAEKFKELGGLLHERFELEDCLIEVLHNAHKEEPAQV
;
A
#
# COMPACT_ATOMS: atom_id res chain seq x y z
N MET A 1 8.41 19.80 -27.64
CA MET A 1 7.43 18.71 -27.84
C MET A 1 6.31 18.94 -26.84
N LEU A 2 5.07 19.00 -27.32
CA LEU A 2 3.89 19.34 -26.54
C LEU A 2 3.64 18.26 -25.48
N GLU A 3 3.98 18.53 -24.22
CA GLU A 3 3.43 17.79 -23.08
C GLU A 3 1.93 18.03 -23.08
N ARG A 4 1.21 17.05 -23.65
CA ARG A 4 -0.23 17.07 -23.81
C ARG A 4 -0.86 17.29 -22.44
N CYS A 5 -1.61 18.38 -22.29
CA CYS A 5 -2.57 18.55 -21.21
C CYS A 5 -3.48 17.33 -21.18
N LYS A 6 -3.18 16.34 -20.33
CA LYS A 6 -4.13 15.30 -19.94
C LYS A 6 -5.20 16.02 -19.15
N ASN A 7 -6.46 15.92 -19.57
CA ASN A 7 -7.54 16.42 -18.72
C ASN A 7 -7.57 15.59 -17.42
N ALA A 8 -8.14 16.15 -16.35
CA ALA A 8 -8.16 15.47 -15.03
C ALA A 8 -8.78 14.06 -15.11
N ARG A 9 -9.69 13.83 -16.07
CA ARG A 9 -10.37 12.55 -16.31
C ARG A 9 -9.47 11.47 -16.91
N GLU A 10 -8.67 11.80 -17.91
CA GLU A 10 -7.67 10.90 -18.49
C GLU A 10 -6.59 10.56 -17.45
N ARG A 11 -6.24 11.53 -16.58
CA ARG A 11 -5.36 11.28 -15.44
C ARG A 11 -5.99 10.31 -14.46
N TRP A 12 -7.25 10.55 -14.06
CA TRP A 12 -8.02 9.69 -13.16
C TRP A 12 -8.05 8.23 -13.64
N GLY A 13 -8.37 7.98 -14.92
CA GLY A 13 -8.37 6.62 -15.46
C GLY A 13 -6.99 5.92 -15.43
N GLY A 14 -5.91 6.69 -15.60
CA GLY A 14 -4.54 6.20 -15.48
C GLY A 14 -4.16 5.86 -14.03
N VAL A 15 -4.57 6.69 -13.07
CA VAL A 15 -4.37 6.45 -11.64
C VAL A 15 -5.20 5.25 -11.17
N HIS A 16 -6.45 5.12 -11.63
CA HIS A 16 -7.31 3.97 -11.34
C HIS A 16 -6.64 2.64 -11.72
N THR A 17 -6.09 2.57 -12.94
CA THR A 17 -5.38 1.36 -13.42
C THR A 17 -4.14 1.05 -12.59
N LEU A 18 -3.48 2.07 -12.05
CA LEU A 18 -2.31 1.94 -11.19
C LEU A 18 -2.70 1.48 -9.77
N ILE A 19 -3.83 1.94 -9.25
CA ILE A 19 -4.42 1.44 -7.99
C ILE A 19 -4.80 -0.03 -8.13
N ASP A 20 -5.47 -0.45 -9.21
CA ASP A 20 -5.85 -1.86 -9.43
C ASP A 20 -4.63 -2.80 -9.36
N LYS A 21 -3.53 -2.42 -10.02
CA LYS A 21 -2.28 -3.19 -9.99
C LYS A 21 -1.66 -3.25 -8.59
N TRP A 22 -1.81 -2.18 -7.81
CA TRP A 22 -1.29 -2.13 -6.45
C TRP A 22 -2.15 -2.96 -5.48
N LEU A 23 -3.48 -2.96 -5.64
CA LEU A 23 -4.38 -3.85 -4.91
C LEU A 23 -4.14 -5.33 -5.26
N ASP A 24 -3.78 -5.62 -6.51
CA ASP A 24 -3.30 -6.94 -6.92
C ASP A 24 -1.99 -7.34 -6.19
N ALA A 25 -1.06 -6.39 -6.00
CA ALA A 25 0.15 -6.61 -5.22
C ALA A 25 -0.17 -6.84 -3.73
N ARG A 26 -1.13 -6.08 -3.17
CA ARG A 26 -1.64 -6.30 -1.81
C ARG A 26 -2.18 -7.72 -1.64
N ARG A 27 -2.98 -8.19 -2.59
CA ARG A 27 -3.52 -9.56 -2.57
C ARG A 27 -2.40 -10.61 -2.54
N LYS A 28 -1.35 -10.43 -3.35
CA LYS A 28 -0.19 -11.34 -3.35
C LYS A 28 0.52 -11.33 -2.00
N LEU A 29 0.71 -10.16 -1.40
CA LEU A 29 1.30 -10.03 -0.07
C LEU A 29 0.49 -10.78 0.99
N VAL A 30 -0.84 -10.65 0.97
CA VAL A 30 -1.73 -11.36 1.90
C VAL A 30 -1.63 -12.88 1.72
N LEU A 31 -1.63 -13.37 0.47
CA LEU A 31 -1.50 -14.80 0.21
C LEU A 31 -0.16 -15.36 0.72
N ALA A 32 0.94 -14.64 0.50
CA ALA A 32 2.25 -15.03 0.99
C ALA A 32 2.32 -15.01 2.53
N PHE A 33 1.66 -14.03 3.18
CA PHE A 33 1.52 -13.98 4.63
C PHE A 33 0.75 -15.19 5.17
N ASP A 34 -0.39 -15.53 4.56
CA ASP A 34 -1.23 -16.65 4.99
C ASP A 34 -0.52 -18.00 4.84
N GLU A 35 0.23 -18.20 3.75
CA GLU A 35 1.00 -19.41 3.50
C GLU A 35 2.10 -19.63 4.56
N LEU A 36 2.81 -18.57 4.95
CA LEU A 36 3.78 -18.61 6.04
C LEU A 36 3.12 -18.83 7.40
N GLY A 37 1.98 -18.17 7.63
CA GLY A 37 1.22 -18.24 8.88
C GLY A 37 0.53 -19.59 9.13
N ALA A 38 0.39 -20.45 8.12
CA ALA A 38 -0.27 -21.76 8.25
C ALA A 38 0.45 -22.71 9.22
N GLU A 39 1.78 -22.57 9.36
CA GLU A 39 2.60 -23.39 10.27
C GLU A 39 3.57 -22.52 11.08
N PRO A 40 3.09 -21.80 12.12
CA PRO A 40 3.89 -20.81 12.84
C PRO A 40 5.13 -21.40 13.52
N GLY A 41 5.07 -22.67 13.93
CA GLY A 41 6.19 -23.37 14.56
C GLY A 41 7.34 -23.70 13.62
N ALA A 42 7.10 -23.70 12.30
CA ALA A 42 8.10 -23.96 11.27
C ALA A 42 8.68 -22.69 10.66
N LEU A 43 8.26 -21.49 11.11
CA LEU A 43 8.65 -20.22 10.49
C LEU A 43 10.18 -20.03 10.49
N ALA A 44 10.86 -20.41 11.58
CA ALA A 44 12.32 -20.36 11.69
C ALA A 44 13.03 -21.33 10.73
N GLU A 45 12.36 -22.40 10.29
CA GLU A 45 12.87 -23.37 9.32
C GLU A 45 12.56 -22.94 7.87
N LYS A 46 11.58 -22.06 7.66
CA LYS A 46 11.11 -21.55 6.36
C LYS A 46 11.89 -20.32 5.88
N ARG A 47 13.22 -20.37 5.94
CA ARG A 47 14.08 -19.20 5.62
C ARG A 47 13.85 -18.65 4.21
N GLU A 48 13.81 -19.50 3.19
CA GLU A 48 13.62 -19.08 1.79
C GLU A 48 12.21 -18.52 1.53
N PRO A 49 11.11 -19.21 1.92
CA PRO A 49 9.76 -18.64 1.83
C PRO A 49 9.59 -17.32 2.60
N LEU A 50 10.26 -17.18 3.75
CA LEU A 50 10.24 -15.95 4.53
C LEU A 50 10.96 -14.81 3.79
N GLN A 51 12.09 -15.09 3.16
CA GLN A 51 12.80 -14.11 2.34
C GLN A 51 11.96 -13.65 1.14
N ASP A 52 11.30 -14.59 0.45
CA ASP A 52 10.41 -14.28 -0.67
C ASP A 52 9.24 -13.38 -0.23
N PHE A 53 8.65 -13.66 0.93
CA PHE A 53 7.64 -12.79 1.53
C PHE A 53 8.18 -11.39 1.82
N CYS A 54 9.40 -11.29 2.38
CA CYS A 54 10.07 -10.03 2.65
C CYS A 54 10.30 -9.20 1.39
N VAL A 55 10.68 -9.83 0.27
CA VAL A 55 10.78 -9.17 -1.04
C VAL A 55 9.43 -8.60 -1.47
N VAL A 56 8.36 -9.39 -1.40
CA VAL A 56 7.00 -8.95 -1.77
C VAL A 56 6.52 -7.81 -0.85
N LEU A 57 6.82 -7.89 0.44
CA LEU A 57 6.51 -6.85 1.43
C LEU A 57 7.19 -5.53 1.08
N VAL A 58 8.51 -5.56 0.85
CA VAL A 58 9.31 -4.37 0.52
C VAL A 58 8.86 -3.76 -0.81
N ASP A 59 8.59 -4.59 -1.82
CA ASP A 59 8.06 -4.13 -3.11
C ASP A 59 6.71 -3.43 -2.95
N TYR A 60 5.81 -4.00 -2.15
CA TYR A 60 4.48 -3.45 -1.89
C TYR A 60 4.54 -2.09 -1.18
N VAL A 61 5.32 -1.98 -0.10
CA VAL A 61 5.45 -0.72 0.65
C VAL A 61 6.15 0.35 -0.18
N SER A 62 7.16 -0.03 -0.96
CA SER A 62 7.92 0.88 -1.83
C SER A 62 7.06 1.42 -2.97
N ALA A 63 6.23 0.58 -3.59
CA ALA A 63 5.28 1.03 -4.62
C ALA A 63 4.33 2.11 -4.09
N GLY A 64 3.83 1.93 -2.86
CA GLY A 64 2.99 2.91 -2.16
C GLY A 64 3.66 4.29 -2.09
N HIS A 65 4.83 4.35 -1.45
CA HIS A 65 5.56 5.60 -1.20
C HIS A 65 6.12 6.26 -2.46
N LEU A 66 6.71 5.49 -3.36
CA LEU A 66 7.43 6.02 -4.52
C LEU A 66 6.51 6.31 -5.72
N SER A 67 5.27 5.81 -5.71
CA SER A 67 4.36 5.94 -6.84
C SER A 67 2.95 6.27 -6.40
N ILE A 68 2.27 5.38 -5.67
CA ILE A 68 0.81 5.45 -5.48
C ILE A 68 0.40 6.73 -4.77
N TYR A 69 0.99 7.03 -3.61
CA TYR A 69 0.62 8.20 -2.80
C TYR A 69 0.86 9.50 -3.55
N THR A 70 1.96 9.57 -4.32
CA THR A 70 2.24 10.73 -5.17
C THR A 70 1.18 10.90 -6.26
N GLN A 71 0.69 9.82 -6.87
CA GLN A 71 -0.35 9.89 -7.89
C GLN A 71 -1.71 10.28 -7.31
N LEU A 72 -2.08 9.73 -6.14
CA LEU A 72 -3.30 10.09 -5.42
C LEU A 72 -3.31 11.59 -5.05
N THR A 73 -2.22 12.09 -4.47
CA THR A 73 -2.08 13.52 -4.15
C THR A 73 -2.19 14.40 -5.40
N LYS A 74 -1.50 14.04 -6.49
CA LYS A 74 -1.56 14.78 -7.76
C LYS A 74 -2.94 14.77 -8.42
N GLU A 75 -3.70 13.70 -8.20
CA GLU A 75 -5.08 13.63 -8.65
C GLU A 75 -5.95 14.60 -7.87
N ALA A 76 -5.93 14.54 -6.54
CA ALA A 76 -6.66 15.47 -5.69
C ALA A 76 -6.30 16.94 -5.96
N GLU A 77 -5.02 17.25 -6.20
CA GLU A 77 -4.58 18.57 -6.66
C GLU A 77 -5.24 18.99 -7.99
N ALA A 78 -5.35 18.07 -8.95
CA ALA A 78 -5.94 18.34 -10.26
C ALA A 78 -7.47 18.55 -10.20
N PHE A 79 -8.13 18.01 -9.18
CA PHE A 79 -9.56 18.24 -8.87
C PHE A 79 -9.79 19.35 -7.84
N GLU A 80 -8.72 20.05 -7.41
CA GLU A 80 -8.77 21.11 -6.39
C GLU A 80 -9.36 20.66 -5.03
N ASP A 81 -9.21 19.38 -4.69
CA ASP A 81 -9.76 18.76 -3.48
C ASP A 81 -8.89 19.00 -2.25
N LYS A 82 -8.94 20.23 -1.74
CA LYS A 82 -8.18 20.66 -0.56
C LYS A 82 -8.52 19.85 0.69
N ARG A 83 -9.79 19.46 0.86
CA ARG A 83 -10.24 18.71 2.04
C ARG A 83 -9.68 17.29 2.01
N GLY A 84 -9.66 16.66 0.84
CA GLY A 84 -9.05 15.35 0.67
C GLY A 84 -7.55 15.37 0.97
N LEU A 85 -6.85 16.38 0.47
CA LEU A 85 -5.42 16.59 0.75
C LEU A 85 -5.12 16.78 2.24
N GLU A 86 -5.85 17.68 2.93
CA GLU A 86 -5.70 17.91 4.37
C GLU A 86 -5.95 16.63 5.19
N PHE A 87 -6.94 15.83 4.80
CA PHE A 87 -7.21 14.55 5.48
C PHE A 87 -6.06 13.55 5.25
N ALA A 88 -5.56 13.42 4.02
CA ALA A 88 -4.45 12.52 3.71
C ALA A 88 -3.17 12.87 4.48
N GLU A 89 -2.89 14.15 4.70
CA GLU A 89 -1.77 14.62 5.52
C GLU A 89 -1.83 14.09 6.97
N THR A 90 -3.02 13.80 7.49
CA THR A 90 -3.16 13.19 8.83
C THR A 90 -2.84 11.70 8.86
N LEU A 91 -2.91 11.01 7.71
CA LEU A 91 -2.71 9.56 7.61
C LEU A 91 -1.23 9.21 7.34
N TYR A 92 -0.53 10.01 6.55
CA TYR A 92 0.87 9.74 6.16
C TYR A 92 1.80 9.47 7.35
N PRO A 93 1.77 10.24 8.46
CA PRO A 93 2.65 9.96 9.61
C PRO A 93 2.45 8.56 10.19
N ARG A 94 1.22 8.05 10.20
CA ARG A 94 0.95 6.69 10.70
C ARG A 94 1.43 5.63 9.72
N ILE A 95 1.23 5.85 8.42
CA ILE A 95 1.75 4.98 7.36
C ILE A 95 3.28 4.88 7.43
N ASP A 96 3.97 6.00 7.64
CA ASP A 96 5.43 6.05 7.77
C ASP A 96 5.92 5.22 8.96
N VAL A 97 5.30 5.42 10.13
CA VAL A 97 5.62 4.63 11.34
C VAL A 97 5.39 3.14 11.12
N ILE A 98 4.35 2.75 10.38
CA ILE A 98 4.14 1.34 10.04
C ILE A 98 5.23 0.87 9.08
N THR A 99 5.55 1.63 8.04
CA THR A 99 6.62 1.30 7.09
C THR A 99 7.96 1.06 7.80
N GLU A 100 8.36 1.90 8.75
CA GLU A 100 9.57 1.70 9.53
C GLU A 100 9.56 0.34 10.27
N LYS A 101 8.42 -0.04 10.85
CA LYS A 101 8.29 -1.34 11.54
C LYS A 101 8.32 -2.52 10.57
N LEU A 102 7.75 -2.38 9.38
CA LEU A 102 7.79 -3.42 8.33
C LEU A 102 9.23 -3.61 7.84
N LEU A 103 10.00 -2.53 7.69
CA LEU A 103 11.41 -2.59 7.31
C LEU A 103 12.27 -3.20 8.43
N ALA A 104 12.05 -2.81 9.68
CA ALA A 104 12.74 -3.44 10.82
C ALA A 104 12.47 -4.95 10.91
N PHE A 105 11.26 -5.39 10.54
CA PHE A 105 10.95 -6.82 10.42
C PHE A 105 11.73 -7.48 9.28
N ASN A 106 11.87 -6.83 8.12
CA ASN A 106 12.69 -7.32 7.03
C ASN A 106 14.14 -7.54 7.47
N ASP A 107 14.73 -6.55 8.16
CA ASP A 107 16.12 -6.63 8.64
C ASP A 107 16.30 -7.81 9.61
N LEU A 108 15.35 -8.04 10.52
CA LEU A 108 15.35 -9.21 11.41
C LEU A 108 15.30 -10.54 10.64
N CYS A 109 14.59 -10.59 9.52
CA CYS A 109 14.54 -11.79 8.67
C CYS A 109 15.87 -12.02 7.96
N ASP A 110 16.51 -10.97 7.45
CA ASP A 110 17.82 -11.03 6.80
C ASP A 110 18.90 -11.55 7.78
N GLU A 111 18.81 -11.17 9.05
CA GLU A 111 19.68 -11.65 10.15
C GLU A 111 19.35 -13.07 10.63
N GLY A 112 18.22 -13.65 10.20
CA GLY A 112 17.77 -14.97 10.62
C GLY A 112 17.17 -15.03 12.03
N GLU A 113 16.81 -13.87 12.59
CA GLU A 113 16.22 -13.72 13.93
C GLU A 113 14.69 -13.57 13.90
N CYS A 114 14.07 -13.86 12.75
CA CYS A 114 12.62 -13.78 12.62
C CYS A 114 11.92 -14.88 13.43
N VAL A 115 11.03 -14.45 14.32
CA VAL A 115 10.26 -15.32 15.20
C VAL A 115 8.77 -15.17 14.96
N ALA A 116 8.01 -16.22 15.25
CA ALA A 116 6.56 -16.28 15.05
C ALA A 116 5.80 -15.13 15.73
N GLU A 117 6.29 -14.64 16.87
CA GLU A 117 5.71 -13.50 17.59
C GLU A 117 5.79 -12.21 16.76
N LYS A 118 6.95 -11.93 16.16
CA LYS A 118 7.17 -10.76 15.30
C LYS A 118 6.38 -10.86 13.99
N PHE A 119 6.30 -12.05 13.42
CA PHE A 119 5.44 -12.31 12.26
C PHE A 119 3.96 -12.07 12.58
N LYS A 120 3.49 -12.44 13.77
CA LYS A 120 2.12 -12.17 14.22
C LYS A 120 1.87 -10.67 14.44
N GLU A 121 2.83 -9.95 15.04
CA GLU A 121 2.77 -8.49 15.18
C GLU A 121 2.67 -7.80 13.81
N LEU A 122 3.42 -8.30 12.82
CA LEU A 122 3.41 -7.80 11.45
C LEU A 122 2.01 -7.82 10.82
N GLY A 123 1.24 -8.90 11.03
CA GLY A 123 -0.11 -9.03 10.49
C GLY A 123 -1.05 -7.92 10.97
N GLY A 124 -0.95 -7.53 12.25
CA GLY A 124 -1.73 -6.42 12.80
C GLY A 124 -1.34 -5.07 12.18
N LEU A 125 -0.05 -4.85 11.97
CA LEU A 125 0.47 -3.63 11.32
C LEU A 125 0.05 -3.56 9.84
N LEU A 126 0.07 -4.68 9.12
CA LEU A 126 -0.39 -4.76 7.74
C LEU A 126 -1.88 -4.47 7.63
N HIS A 127 -2.69 -5.02 8.53
CA HIS A 127 -4.13 -4.75 8.55
C HIS A 127 -4.42 -3.26 8.73
N GLU A 128 -3.81 -2.63 9.74
CA GLU A 128 -3.95 -1.19 9.98
C GLU A 128 -3.47 -0.37 8.78
N ARG A 129 -2.34 -0.75 8.16
CA ARG A 129 -1.84 -0.08 6.96
C ARG A 129 -2.85 -0.15 5.83
N PHE A 130 -3.46 -1.31 5.59
CA PHE A 130 -4.46 -1.46 4.52
C PHE A 130 -5.68 -0.58 4.76
N GLU A 131 -6.16 -0.44 6.01
CA GLU A 131 -7.27 0.46 6.33
C GLU A 131 -6.92 1.93 6.04
N LEU A 132 -5.71 2.36 6.38
CA LEU A 132 -5.24 3.72 6.10
C LEU A 132 -5.10 3.97 4.59
N GLU A 133 -4.58 3.01 3.85
CA GLU A 133 -4.46 3.08 2.40
C GLU A 133 -5.82 3.08 1.70
N ASP A 134 -6.79 2.32 2.21
CA ASP A 134 -8.16 2.33 1.72
C ASP A 134 -8.80 3.70 1.97
N CYS A 135 -8.58 4.31 3.14
CA CYS A 135 -9.00 5.69 3.41
C CYS A 135 -8.38 6.68 2.42
N LEU A 136 -7.09 6.52 2.07
CA LEU A 136 -6.44 7.36 1.06
C LEU A 136 -7.10 7.20 -0.32
N ILE A 137 -7.36 5.96 -0.76
CA ILE A 137 -8.03 5.71 -2.05
C ILE A 137 -9.44 6.30 -2.06
N GLU A 138 -10.20 6.11 -0.98
CA GLU A 138 -11.56 6.63 -0.89
C GLU A 138 -11.59 8.16 -1.02
N VAL A 139 -10.73 8.84 -0.26
CA VAL A 139 -10.76 10.29 -0.14
C VAL A 139 -10.05 10.99 -1.31
N LEU A 140 -8.96 10.43 -1.84
CA LEU A 140 -8.16 11.08 -2.89
C LEU A 140 -8.49 10.62 -4.31
N HIS A 141 -9.23 9.51 -4.48
CA HIS A 141 -9.51 8.95 -5.80
C HIS A 141 -10.99 8.66 -6.05
N ASN A 142 -11.64 7.90 -5.16
CA ASN A 142 -13.04 7.54 -5.35
C ASN A 142 -13.98 8.74 -5.19
N ALA A 143 -13.60 9.74 -4.39
CA ALA A 143 -14.30 11.03 -4.30
C ALA A 143 -14.45 11.75 -5.65
N HIS A 144 -13.57 11.48 -6.62
CA HIS A 144 -13.60 12.08 -7.96
C HIS A 144 -14.20 11.16 -9.03
N LYS A 145 -14.74 10.01 -8.61
CA LYS A 145 -15.51 9.12 -9.47
C LYS A 145 -16.84 9.79 -9.82
N GLU A 146 -17.10 10.02 -11.10
CA GLU A 146 -18.41 10.51 -11.58
C GLU A 146 -19.53 9.59 -11.07
N GLU A 147 -20.58 10.16 -10.46
CA GLU A 147 -21.89 9.53 -10.51
C GLU A 147 -22.32 9.50 -11.99
N PRO A 148 -22.82 8.37 -12.51
CA PRO A 148 -23.47 8.40 -13.81
C PRO A 148 -24.59 9.43 -13.72
N ALA A 149 -24.55 10.44 -14.59
CA ALA A 149 -25.62 11.43 -14.71
C ALA A 149 -26.96 10.68 -14.70
N GLN A 150 -27.74 10.86 -13.64
CA GLN A 150 -29.08 10.32 -13.55
C GLN A 150 -29.87 10.98 -14.69
N VAL A 151 -30.17 10.17 -15.72
CA VAL A 151 -31.03 10.53 -16.85
C VAL A 151 -32.48 10.58 -16.39
#